data_AF-A0A0G4NFS8-F1
#
_entry.id   AF-A0A0G4NFS8-F1
#
_cell.length_a   1.000
_cell.length_b   1.000
_cell.length_c   1.000
_cell.angle_alpha   90.00
_cell.angle_beta   90.00
_cell.angle_gamma   90.00
#
_symmetry.space_group_name_H-M   'P 1'
#
loop_
_entity.id
_entity.type
_entity.pdbx_description
1 polymer ?
#
loop_
_entity_poly.entity_id
_entity_poly.type
_entity_poly.pdbx_seq_one_letter_code
_entity_poly.pdbx_strand_id
1 'polypeptide(L)'
;MEELKGKRVGIIGTGATAIQTIQEIYKSVGSLTVFQRTANWTAPLRNSKISPEEMKEIRKSYPEIFRKCQESYACFVHVGNSQSVFDMTEEERHKQWEELYAQRGFAKVLSISGDIYTDKAANKLYSDFQEKKIRARIRDPKVADKLIPKNHGFG
;
A
#
# COMPACT_ATOMS: atom_id res chain seq x y z
N MET A 1 -11.84 23.04 -2.85
CA MET A 1 -10.64 23.05 -3.73
C MET A 1 -10.29 24.46 -4.18
N GLU A 2 -11.24 25.26 -4.68
CA GLU A 2 -10.98 26.66 -5.07
C GLU A 2 -10.42 27.51 -3.93
N GLU A 3 -10.85 27.27 -2.68
CA GLU A 3 -10.35 27.96 -1.48
C GLU A 3 -8.84 27.82 -1.22
N LEU A 4 -8.20 26.77 -1.74
CA LEU A 4 -6.77 26.50 -1.57
C LEU A 4 -5.93 26.90 -2.80
N LYS A 5 -6.59 27.31 -3.89
CA LYS A 5 -5.94 27.60 -5.16
C LYS A 5 -4.91 28.71 -5.02
N GLY A 6 -3.68 28.45 -5.49
CA GLY A 6 -2.57 29.40 -5.41
C GLY A 6 -2.01 29.66 -4.00
N LYS A 7 -2.61 29.10 -2.94
CA LYS A 7 -2.14 29.30 -1.56
C LYS A 7 -0.88 28.50 -1.25
N ARG A 8 -0.15 28.95 -0.23
CA ARG A 8 0.97 28.20 0.37
C ARG A 8 0.41 27.36 1.50
N VAL A 9 0.51 26.04 1.39
CA VAL A 9 -0.12 25.10 2.33
C VAL A 9 0.96 24.26 3.01
N GLY A 10 0.82 24.09 4.34
CA GLY A 10 1.59 23.16 5.14
C GLY A 10 0.72 21.99 5.58
N ILE A 11 1.20 20.75 5.43
CA ILE A 11 0.58 19.55 6.03
C ILE A 11 1.51 19.00 7.10
N ILE A 12 0.98 18.77 8.30
CA ILE A 12 1.71 18.19 9.43
C ILE A 12 1.25 16.73 9.59
N GLY A 13 2.20 15.80 9.47
CA GLY A 13 1.95 14.36 9.52
C GLY A 13 1.78 13.72 8.14
N THR A 14 2.00 12.40 8.10
CA THR A 14 2.02 11.58 6.87
C THR A 14 1.34 10.22 7.08
N GLY A 15 0.30 10.20 7.89
CA GLY A 15 -0.63 9.06 7.99
C GLY A 15 -1.55 8.95 6.76
N ALA A 16 -2.47 7.99 6.78
CA ALA A 16 -3.38 7.73 5.67
C ALA A 16 -4.15 8.97 5.19
N THR A 17 -4.66 9.78 6.13
CA THR A 17 -5.37 11.04 5.82
C THR A 17 -4.48 11.98 5.02
N ALA A 18 -3.28 12.27 5.52
CA ALA A 18 -2.36 13.19 4.86
C ALA A 18 -1.94 12.70 3.47
N ILE A 19 -1.65 11.41 3.31
CA ILE A 19 -1.30 10.81 2.01
C ILE A 19 -2.40 11.05 0.97
N GLN A 20 -3.67 10.92 1.36
CA GLN A 20 -4.80 11.18 0.48
C GLN A 20 -5.00 12.68 0.22
N THR A 21 -4.94 13.51 1.27
CA THR A 21 -5.10 14.96 1.15
C THR A 21 -4.03 15.58 0.27
N ILE A 22 -2.75 15.19 0.44
CA ILE A 22 -1.63 15.66 -0.37
C ILE A 22 -1.91 15.40 -1.86
N GLN A 23 -2.34 14.18 -2.21
CA GLN A 23 -2.65 13.80 -3.59
C GLN A 23 -3.82 14.56 -4.22
N GLU A 24 -4.75 15.06 -3.42
CA GLU A 24 -5.85 15.85 -3.93
C GLU A 24 -5.46 17.32 -4.10
N ILE A 25 -4.85 17.93 -3.09
CA ILE A 25 -4.63 19.39 -3.09
C ILE A 25 -3.39 19.83 -3.87
N TYR A 26 -2.39 18.97 -4.08
CA TYR A 26 -1.12 19.36 -4.73
C TYR A 26 -1.32 19.94 -6.14
N LYS A 27 -2.42 19.58 -6.81
CA LYS A 27 -2.76 20.00 -8.17
C LYS A 27 -3.24 21.46 -8.24
N SER A 28 -3.63 22.04 -7.10
CA SER A 28 -4.31 23.34 -7.07
C SER A 28 -3.59 24.39 -6.21
N VAL A 29 -2.87 23.97 -5.17
CA VAL A 29 -2.12 24.90 -4.30
C VAL A 29 -0.92 25.52 -5.03
N GLY A 30 -0.54 26.73 -4.65
CA GLY A 30 0.65 27.39 -5.22
C GLY A 30 1.96 26.81 -4.69
N SER A 31 1.99 26.38 -3.42
CA SER A 31 3.08 25.57 -2.87
C SER A 31 2.58 24.66 -1.75
N LEU A 32 3.21 23.49 -1.62
CA LEU A 32 2.90 22.50 -0.59
C LEU A 32 4.18 22.12 0.15
N THR A 33 4.18 22.25 1.47
CA THR A 33 5.25 21.76 2.34
C THR A 33 4.71 20.68 3.27
N VAL A 34 5.38 19.53 3.33
CA VAL A 34 4.99 18.40 4.18
C VAL A 34 5.96 18.27 5.34
N PHE A 35 5.45 18.45 6.55
CA PHE A 35 6.19 18.29 7.80
C PHE A 35 6.01 16.86 8.30
N GLN A 36 6.93 15.99 7.89
CA GLN A 36 6.94 14.58 8.25
C GLN A 36 7.85 14.34 9.46
N ARG A 37 7.32 13.68 10.51
CA ARG A 37 8.15 13.16 11.61
C ARG A 37 8.74 11.79 11.29
N THR A 38 7.91 10.87 10.78
CA THR A 38 8.29 9.49 10.46
C THR A 38 7.54 9.06 9.20
N ALA A 39 8.22 8.45 8.24
CA ALA A 39 7.58 7.88 7.06
C ALA A 39 6.74 6.64 7.42
N ASN A 40 5.69 6.37 6.65
CA ASN A 40 4.94 5.11 6.69
C ASN A 40 5.17 4.33 5.40
N TRP A 41 5.05 3.01 5.46
CA TRP A 41 4.98 2.19 4.26
C TRP A 41 3.69 2.47 3.50
N THR A 42 3.80 2.65 2.18
CA THR A 42 2.64 2.90 1.31
C THR A 42 2.73 2.07 0.05
N ALA A 43 1.58 1.61 -0.43
CA ALA A 43 1.46 0.88 -1.68
C ALA A 43 0.33 1.45 -2.54
N PRO A 44 0.40 1.35 -3.88
CA PRO A 44 -0.63 1.87 -4.78
C PRO A 44 -1.99 1.21 -4.52
N LEU A 45 -3.05 2.01 -4.36
CA LEU A 45 -4.41 1.49 -4.19
C LEU A 45 -4.95 0.85 -5.49
N ARG A 46 -4.56 1.40 -6.65
CA ARG A 46 -5.03 1.03 -8.00
C ARG A 46 -6.56 1.08 -8.14
N ASN A 47 -7.15 2.15 -7.62
CA ASN A 47 -8.59 2.36 -7.70
C ASN A 47 -9.04 2.53 -9.16
N SER A 48 -10.26 2.08 -9.47
CA SER A 48 -10.92 2.36 -10.75
C SER A 48 -12.42 2.60 -10.52
N LYS A 49 -13.09 3.14 -11.54
CA LYS A 49 -14.54 3.13 -11.57
C LYS A 49 -15.03 1.67 -11.64
N ILE A 50 -16.19 1.41 -11.04
CA ILE A 50 -16.93 0.14 -11.13
C ILE A 50 -18.08 0.38 -12.10
N SER A 51 -18.19 -0.43 -13.15
CA SER A 51 -19.30 -0.31 -14.11
C SER A 51 -20.61 -0.89 -13.54
N PRO A 52 -21.78 -0.52 -14.08
CA PRO A 52 -23.05 -1.15 -13.69
C PRO A 52 -23.04 -2.68 -13.82
N GLU A 53 -22.40 -3.21 -14.87
CA GLU A 53 -22.24 -4.64 -15.15
C GLU A 53 -21.31 -5.29 -14.13
N GLU A 54 -20.15 -4.69 -13.85
CA GLU A 54 -19.23 -5.15 -12.81
C GLU A 54 -19.94 -5.19 -11.44
N MET A 55 -20.72 -4.16 -11.12
CA MET A 55 -21.49 -4.10 -9.88
C MET A 55 -22.58 -5.19 -9.82
N LYS A 56 -23.20 -5.54 -10.96
CA LYS A 56 -24.17 -6.63 -11.03
C LYS A 56 -23.52 -7.98 -10.71
N GLU A 57 -22.33 -8.24 -11.23
CA GLU A 57 -21.57 -9.47 -10.93
C GLU A 57 -21.06 -9.50 -9.49
N ILE A 58 -20.59 -8.37 -8.96
CA ILE A 58 -20.21 -8.23 -7.55
C ILE A 58 -21.39 -8.58 -6.63
N ARG A 59 -22.60 -8.06 -6.92
CA ARG A 59 -23.81 -8.34 -6.13
C ARG A 59 -24.21 -9.82 -6.16
N LYS A 60 -24.12 -10.48 -7.32
CA LYS A 60 -24.37 -11.93 -7.41
C LYS A 60 -23.40 -12.72 -6.53
N SER A 61 -22.16 -12.22 -6.39
CA SER A 61 -21.10 -12.85 -5.62
C SER A 61 -21.13 -12.51 -4.13
N TYR A 62 -22.09 -11.71 -3.66
CA TYR A 62 -22.18 -11.28 -2.26
C TYR A 62 -22.16 -12.41 -1.24
N PRO A 63 -22.91 -13.51 -1.37
CA PRO A 63 -22.86 -14.59 -0.40
C PRO A 63 -21.44 -15.13 -0.20
N GLU A 64 -20.69 -15.29 -1.30
CA GLU A 64 -19.31 -15.76 -1.26
C GLU A 64 -18.35 -14.70 -0.71
N ILE A 65 -18.53 -13.43 -1.07
CA ILE A 65 -17.73 -12.32 -0.52
C ILE A 65 -17.90 -12.26 1.00
N PHE A 66 -19.13 -12.32 1.50
CA PHE A 66 -19.41 -12.28 2.94
C PHE A 66 -18.86 -13.51 3.66
N ARG A 67 -19.02 -14.71 3.08
CA ARG A 67 -18.44 -15.95 3.61
C ARG A 67 -16.91 -15.83 3.73
N LYS A 68 -16.22 -15.39 2.66
CA LYS A 68 -14.77 -15.16 2.66
C LYS A 68 -14.35 -14.15 3.72
N CYS A 69 -15.05 -13.02 3.83
CA CYS A 69 -14.74 -12.03 4.85
C CYS A 69 -14.90 -12.63 6.26
N GLN A 70 -15.97 -13.37 6.54
CA GLN A 70 -16.20 -14.00 7.84
C GLN A 70 -15.14 -15.05 8.20
N GLU A 71 -14.64 -15.79 7.21
CA GLU A 71 -13.62 -16.84 7.41
C GLU A 71 -12.18 -16.30 7.44
N SER A 72 -11.94 -15.12 6.87
CA SER A 72 -10.61 -14.50 6.80
C SER A 72 -10.17 -13.91 8.14
N TYR A 73 -8.86 -13.92 8.40
CA TYR A 73 -8.28 -13.38 9.63
C TYR A 73 -8.43 -11.85 9.80
N ALA A 74 -8.73 -11.12 8.73
CA ALA A 74 -8.78 -9.66 8.72
C ALA A 74 -10.15 -9.09 8.31
N CYS A 75 -11.17 -9.93 8.12
CA CYS A 75 -12.46 -9.54 7.58
C CYS A 75 -12.42 -8.93 6.17
N PHE A 76 -11.44 -9.36 5.34
CA PHE A 76 -11.30 -8.97 3.94
C PHE A 76 -11.38 -10.20 3.03
N VAL A 77 -11.68 -10.01 1.74
CA VAL A 77 -11.63 -11.08 0.72
C VAL A 77 -10.23 -11.64 0.46
N HIS A 78 -9.20 -11.03 1.05
CA HIS A 78 -7.80 -11.41 0.93
C HIS A 78 -7.44 -12.49 1.95
N VAL A 79 -6.77 -13.53 1.50
CA VAL A 79 -6.26 -14.63 2.33
C VAL A 79 -4.74 -14.62 2.27
N GLY A 80 -4.08 -14.79 3.41
CA GLY A 80 -2.63 -14.84 3.54
C GLY A 80 -2.03 -16.09 2.87
N ASN A 81 -0.76 -16.00 2.49
CA ASN A 81 -0.01 -17.17 2.02
C ASN A 81 0.46 -17.99 3.23
N SER A 82 0.15 -19.29 3.26
CA SER A 82 0.58 -20.19 4.33
C SER A 82 2.03 -20.67 4.17
N GLN A 83 2.60 -20.57 2.96
CA GLN A 83 4.00 -20.93 2.71
C GLN A 83 4.93 -19.87 3.27
N SER A 84 5.95 -20.30 4.02
CA SER A 84 6.98 -19.40 4.56
C SER A 84 7.78 -18.77 3.42
N VAL A 85 8.21 -17.52 3.62
CA VAL A 85 9.13 -16.88 2.68
C VAL A 85 10.47 -17.62 2.59
N PHE A 86 10.88 -18.35 3.62
CA PHE A 86 12.14 -19.09 3.65
C PHE A 86 12.09 -20.38 2.86
N ASP A 87 10.90 -20.91 2.61
CA ASP A 87 10.67 -22.11 1.79
C ASP A 87 10.53 -21.77 0.29
N MET A 88 10.71 -20.50 -0.07
CA MET A 88 10.68 -20.02 -1.45
C MET A 88 12.08 -19.60 -1.88
N THR A 89 12.36 -19.74 -3.17
CA THR A 89 13.51 -19.09 -3.80
C THR A 89 13.33 -17.57 -3.84
N GLU A 90 14.41 -16.81 -4.05
CA GLU A 90 14.32 -15.37 -4.23
C GLU A 90 13.44 -14.97 -5.42
N GLU A 91 13.55 -15.71 -6.53
CA GLU A 91 12.77 -15.47 -7.74
C GLU A 91 11.26 -15.70 -7.51
N GLU A 92 10.89 -16.78 -6.82
CA GLU A 92 9.49 -17.07 -6.47
C GLU A 92 8.89 -15.99 -5.57
N ARG A 93 9.62 -15.58 -4.52
CA ARG A 93 9.20 -14.47 -3.65
C ARG A 93 8.99 -13.20 -4.46
N HIS A 94 9.97 -12.83 -5.27
CA HIS A 94 9.92 -11.62 -6.07
C HIS A 94 8.75 -11.63 -7.05
N LYS A 95 8.55 -12.73 -7.78
CA LYS A 95 7.43 -12.89 -8.70
C LYS A 95 6.09 -12.74 -7.99
N GLN A 96 5.90 -13.44 -6.86
CA GLN A 96 4.67 -13.33 -6.08
C GLN A 96 4.43 -11.89 -5.59
N TRP A 97 5.46 -11.24 -5.06
CA TRP A 97 5.33 -9.87 -4.54
C TRP A 97 5.04 -8.85 -5.64
N GLU A 98 5.60 -9.03 -6.84
CA GLU A 98 5.26 -8.22 -8.02
C GLU A 98 3.79 -8.39 -8.40
N GLU A 99 3.30 -9.61 -8.46
CA GLU A 99 1.90 -9.93 -8.77
C GLU A 99 0.96 -9.29 -7.74
N LEU A 100 1.24 -9.44 -6.44
CA LEU A 100 0.44 -8.82 -5.37
C LEU A 100 0.51 -7.29 -5.39
N TYR A 101 1.69 -6.71 -5.66
CA TYR A 101 1.89 -5.26 -5.77
C TYR A 101 1.17 -4.67 -6.99
N ALA A 102 0.96 -5.48 -8.04
CA ALA A 102 0.16 -5.14 -9.21
C ALA A 102 -1.35 -5.17 -8.97
N GLN A 103 -1.82 -5.87 -7.93
CA GLN A 103 -3.24 -5.97 -7.60
C GLN A 103 -3.81 -4.73 -6.88
N ARG A 104 -5.13 -4.56 -7.02
CA ARG A 104 -5.92 -3.52 -6.33
C ARG A 104 -6.01 -3.79 -4.82
N GLY A 105 -6.35 -2.76 -4.05
CA GLY A 105 -6.76 -2.94 -2.66
C GLY A 105 -5.63 -3.40 -1.75
N PHE A 106 -5.87 -4.40 -0.89
CA PHE A 106 -4.94 -4.81 0.16
C PHE A 106 -4.22 -6.13 -0.10
N ALA A 107 -4.25 -6.70 -1.31
CA ALA A 107 -3.57 -7.97 -1.61
C ALA A 107 -2.08 -7.98 -1.18
N LYS A 108 -1.33 -6.91 -1.48
CA LYS A 108 0.08 -6.72 -1.04
C LYS A 108 0.29 -6.48 0.46
N VAL A 109 -0.76 -6.57 1.27
CA VAL A 109 -0.68 -6.54 2.73
C VAL A 109 -1.25 -7.84 3.24
N LEU A 110 -2.49 -8.16 2.86
CA LEU A 110 -3.23 -9.23 3.49
C LEU A 110 -3.02 -10.61 2.86
N SER A 111 -2.42 -10.69 1.67
CA SER A 111 -2.17 -11.94 0.93
C SER A 111 -0.71 -12.37 0.84
N ILE A 112 0.18 -11.70 1.56
CA ILE A 112 1.59 -12.10 1.68
C ILE A 112 1.74 -13.25 2.70
N SER A 113 2.93 -13.84 2.77
CA SER A 113 3.23 -14.89 3.75
C SER A 113 3.10 -14.37 5.19
N GLY A 114 2.46 -15.16 6.05
CA GLY A 114 2.14 -14.74 7.42
C GLY A 114 3.37 -14.48 8.30
N ASP A 115 4.47 -15.17 8.03
CA ASP A 115 5.76 -15.01 8.72
C ASP A 115 6.40 -13.63 8.52
N ILE A 116 6.00 -12.87 7.49
CA ILE A 116 6.39 -11.46 7.33
C ILE A 116 5.94 -10.62 8.53
N TYR A 117 4.86 -10.98 9.22
CA TYR A 117 4.35 -10.24 10.39
C TYR A 117 4.92 -10.74 11.72
N THR A 118 5.59 -11.87 11.75
CA THR A 118 6.05 -12.52 13.00
C THR A 118 7.56 -12.75 13.06
N ASP A 119 8.26 -12.70 11.93
CA ASP A 119 9.71 -12.86 11.85
C ASP A 119 10.39 -11.61 11.26
N LYS A 120 11.44 -11.12 11.93
CA LYS A 120 12.15 -9.89 11.54
C LYS A 120 12.93 -10.03 10.23
N ALA A 121 13.49 -11.20 9.95
CA ALA A 121 14.24 -11.44 8.72
C ALA A 121 13.29 -11.57 7.53
N ALA A 122 12.16 -12.27 7.69
CA ALA A 122 11.09 -12.32 6.70
C ALA A 122 10.55 -10.92 6.38
N ASN A 123 10.26 -10.13 7.43
CA ASN A 123 9.80 -8.76 7.28
C ASN A 123 10.80 -7.87 6.55
N LYS A 124 12.09 -8.02 6.87
CA LYS A 124 13.16 -7.28 6.21
C LYS A 124 13.19 -7.55 4.71
N LEU A 125 13.04 -8.81 4.28
CA LEU A 125 13.01 -9.14 2.85
C LEU A 125 11.86 -8.41 2.13
N TYR A 126 10.67 -8.38 2.73
CA TYR A 126 9.53 -7.68 2.15
C TYR A 126 9.66 -6.16 2.20
N SER A 127 10.21 -5.61 3.29
CA SER A 127 10.51 -4.18 3.43
C SER A 127 11.52 -3.72 2.37
N ASP A 128 12.55 -4.52 2.10
CA ASP A 128 13.55 -4.22 1.06
C ASP A 128 12.91 -4.20 -0.34
N PHE A 129 11.96 -5.11 -0.61
CA PHE A 129 11.16 -5.08 -1.84
C PHE A 129 10.34 -3.78 -1.95
N GLN A 130 9.66 -3.37 -0.89
CA GLN A 130 8.87 -2.14 -0.86
C GLN A 130 9.74 -0.89 -1.00
N GLU A 131 10.93 -0.88 -0.38
CA GLU A 131 11.93 0.17 -0.57
C GLU A 131 12.31 0.32 -2.04
N LYS A 132 12.63 -0.80 -2.73
CA LYS A 132 12.91 -0.79 -4.19
C LYS A 132 11.74 -0.17 -4.98
N LYS A 133 10.50 -0.47 -4.62
CA LYS A 133 9.30 0.11 -5.25
C LYS A 133 9.14 1.61 -5.02
N ILE A 134 9.46 2.09 -3.82
CA ILE A 134 9.44 3.52 -3.50
C ILE A 134 10.52 4.26 -4.29
N ARG A 135 11.76 3.75 -4.28
CA ARG A 135 12.89 4.35 -5.02
C ARG A 135 12.63 4.43 -6.52
N ALA A 136 12.04 3.40 -7.11
CA ALA A 136 11.70 3.40 -8.54
C ALA A 136 10.70 4.50 -8.96
N ARG A 137 9.95 5.08 -8.01
CA ARG A 137 8.92 6.10 -8.28
C ARG A 137 9.40 7.53 -8.01
N ILE A 138 10.50 7.70 -7.29
CA ILE A 138 10.97 9.02 -6.82
C ILE A 138 12.29 9.34 -7.52
N ARG A 139 12.31 10.46 -8.25
CA ARG A 139 13.48 10.89 -9.03
C ARG A 139 14.65 11.35 -8.16
N ASP A 140 14.37 12.10 -7.08
CA ASP A 140 15.40 12.60 -6.18
C ASP A 140 15.72 11.56 -5.09
N PRO A 141 16.94 10.99 -5.06
CA PRO A 141 17.31 9.99 -4.07
C PRO A 141 17.25 10.52 -2.63
N LYS A 142 17.54 11.80 -2.39
CA LYS A 142 17.48 12.39 -1.04
C LYS A 142 16.04 12.51 -0.55
N VAL A 143 15.08 12.70 -1.46
CA VAL A 143 13.65 12.67 -1.13
C VAL A 143 13.20 11.24 -0.89
N ALA A 144 13.65 10.28 -1.71
CA ALA A 144 13.35 8.86 -1.51
C ALA A 144 13.81 8.38 -0.12
N ASP A 145 15.03 8.70 0.28
CA ASP A 145 15.58 8.32 1.60
C ASP A 145 14.73 8.84 2.76
N LYS A 146 14.15 10.04 2.64
CA LYS A 146 13.25 10.61 3.66
C LYS A 146 11.87 9.92 3.69
N LEU A 147 11.43 9.32 2.59
CA LEU A 147 10.10 8.70 2.47
C LEU A 147 10.12 7.19 2.74
N ILE A 148 11.28 6.60 2.96
CA ILE A 148 11.42 5.19 3.32
C ILE A 148 11.53 5.07 4.85
N PRO A 149 10.66 4.30 5.52
CA PRO A 149 10.77 4.04 6.95
C PRO A 149 12.12 3.41 7.33
N LYS A 150 12.68 3.83 8.47
CA LYS A 150 13.97 3.31 9.00
C LYS A 150 13.88 2.73 10.42
N ASN A 151 12.74 2.89 11.07
CA ASN A 151 12.55 2.51 12.48
C ASN A 151 11.48 1.41 12.67
N HIS A 152 10.86 0.92 11.60
CA HIS A 152 9.92 -0.19 11.64
C HIS A 152 9.88 -0.93 10.30
N GLY A 153 9.52 -2.21 10.36
CA GLY A 153 9.28 -3.07 9.21
C GLY A 153 7.97 -2.77 8.48
N PHE A 154 7.71 -3.47 7.38
CA PHE A 154 6.44 -3.35 6.65
C PHE A 154 5.30 -3.99 7.40
N GLY A 155 4.17 -3.28 7.49
CA GLY A 155 2.94 -3.74 8.14
C GLY A 155 3.09 -3.93 9.65
#